data_AF-A0A060Z9P1-F1
#
_entry.id   AF-A0A060Z9P1-F1
#
_cell.length_a   1.000
_cell.length_b   1.000
_cell.length_c   1.000
_cell.angle_alpha   90.00
_cell.angle_beta   90.00
_cell.angle_gamma   90.00
#
_symmetry.space_group_name_H-M   'P 1'
#
loop_
_entity.id
_entity.type
_entity.pdbx_description
1 polymer ?
#
loop_
_entity_poly.entity_id
_entity_poly.type
_entity_poly.pdbx_seq_one_letter_code
_entity_poly.pdbx_strand_id
1 'polypeptide(L)'
;MSEHMVQSRTKNMDALQAECRRLEQLKIKNMRNVVEAIRAEVALLWERCFYSLEQRQAFTPYYGDDYTEEMLNLHQEELRSLKKHYEDHRELFEGVTRWQDSWTLFLQLEKKATDPSRFNNRGGNLLKEEKQRAELQKSLPKLEKSLKTQIDLWEEEQYREFLVNGQRFLQYVQEQWEVLRLEKEREKNERVR
;
A
#
# COMPACT_ATOMS: atom_id res chain seq x y z
N MET A 1 31.06 52.89 33.21
CA MET A 1 30.13 52.76 32.07
C MET A 1 28.78 53.28 32.51
N SER A 2 28.09 54.12 31.73
CA SER A 2 26.78 54.69 32.10
C SER A 2 25.72 53.58 32.24
N GLU A 3 24.88 53.63 33.27
CA GLU A 3 23.78 52.67 33.52
C GLU A 3 22.89 52.43 32.29
N HIS A 4 22.71 53.49 31.48
CA HIS A 4 21.96 53.42 30.23
C HIS A 4 22.59 52.45 29.21
N MET A 5 23.92 52.38 29.14
CA MET A 5 24.63 51.42 28.27
C MET A 5 24.51 49.98 28.78
N VAL A 6 24.44 49.78 30.10
CA VAL A 6 24.25 48.46 30.71
C VAL A 6 22.82 47.97 30.46
N GLN A 7 21.81 48.82 30.69
CA GLN A 7 20.41 48.47 30.39
C GLN A 7 20.16 48.17 28.90
N SER A 8 20.76 48.94 27.99
CA SER A 8 20.64 48.70 26.55
C SER A 8 21.25 47.35 26.15
N ARG A 9 22.41 47.00 26.71
CA ARG A 9 23.06 45.70 26.49
C ARG A 9 22.21 44.53 26.99
N THR A 10 21.61 44.65 28.19
CA THR A 10 20.73 43.62 28.75
C THR A 10 19.49 43.43 27.88
N LYS A 11 18.79 44.52 27.51
CA LYS A 11 17.62 44.45 26.62
C LYS A 11 17.92 43.80 25.28
N ASN A 12 19.07 44.10 24.69
CA ASN A 12 19.50 43.48 23.42
C ASN A 12 19.80 41.99 23.60
N MET A 13 20.40 41.59 24.72
CA MET A 13 20.66 40.18 25.03
C MET A 13 19.36 39.40 25.22
N ASP A 14 18.39 39.97 25.94
CA ASP A 14 17.07 39.37 26.16
C ASP A 14 16.31 39.21 24.83
N ALA A 15 16.37 40.22 23.95
CA ALA A 15 15.75 40.17 22.62
C ALA A 15 16.40 39.09 21.73
N LEU A 16 17.72 38.97 21.73
CA LEU A 16 18.43 37.91 21.00
C LEU A 16 18.07 36.53 21.55
N GLN A 17 18.00 36.36 22.87
CA GLN A 17 17.64 35.08 23.47
C GLN A 17 16.18 34.71 23.15
N ALA A 18 15.26 35.67 23.15
CA ALA A 18 13.87 35.46 22.74
C ALA A 18 13.79 35.05 21.26
N GLU A 19 14.55 35.70 20.39
CA GLU A 19 14.60 35.39 18.97
C GLU A 19 15.21 33.99 18.71
N CYS A 20 16.28 33.61 19.41
CA CYS A 20 16.83 32.25 19.35
C CYS A 20 15.78 31.19 19.74
N ARG A 21 15.02 31.42 20.82
CA ARG A 21 13.94 30.50 21.24
C ARG A 21 12.83 30.43 20.19
N ARG A 22 12.45 31.56 19.61
CA ARG A 22 11.43 31.63 18.54
C ARG A 22 11.87 30.86 17.29
N LEU A 23 13.13 31.02 16.88
CA LEU A 23 13.70 30.31 15.74
C LEU A 23 13.78 28.80 15.99
N GLU A 24 14.16 28.37 17.19
CA GLU A 24 14.18 26.95 17.54
C GLU A 24 12.78 26.33 17.50
N GLN A 25 11.77 27.01 18.04
CA GLN A 25 10.38 26.56 17.94
C GLN A 25 9.89 26.47 16.49
N LEU A 26 10.28 27.44 15.66
CA LEU A 26 9.94 27.42 14.23
C LEU A 26 10.61 26.25 13.50
N LYS A 27 11.87 25.97 13.82
CA LYS A 27 12.61 24.82 13.29
C LYS A 27 11.92 23.51 13.65
N ILE A 28 11.56 23.29 14.93
CA ILE A 28 10.84 22.10 15.39
C ILE A 28 9.49 21.96 14.67
N LYS A 29 8.72 23.05 14.56
CA LYS A 29 7.44 23.05 13.84
C LYS A 29 7.60 22.67 12.37
N ASN A 30 8.63 23.19 11.71
CA ASN A 30 8.91 22.86 10.32
C ASN A 30 9.34 21.40 10.16
N MET A 31 10.22 20.90 11.03
CA MET A 31 10.63 19.49 11.04
C MET A 31 9.42 18.57 11.23
N ARG A 32 8.51 18.91 12.15
CA ARG A 32 7.25 18.19 12.33
C ARG A 32 6.47 18.06 11.02
N ASN A 33 6.23 19.16 10.32
CA ASN A 33 5.49 19.11 9.05
C ASN A 33 6.16 18.21 8.00
N VAL A 34 7.49 18.24 7.92
CA VAL A 34 8.26 17.41 6.99
C VAL A 34 8.19 15.93 7.38
N VAL A 35 8.37 15.61 8.66
CA VAL A 35 8.27 14.23 9.17
C VAL A 35 6.87 13.66 8.93
N GLU A 36 5.81 14.42 9.22
CA GLU A 36 4.44 13.97 8.97
C GLU A 36 4.15 13.73 7.47
N ALA A 37 4.69 14.57 6.58
CA ALA A 37 4.58 14.35 5.14
C ALA A 37 5.31 13.06 4.71
N ILE A 38 6.50 12.81 5.24
CA ILE A 38 7.24 11.56 4.97
C ILE A 38 6.48 10.36 5.53
N ARG A 39 5.91 10.43 6.73
CA ARG A 39 5.10 9.34 7.32
C ARG A 39 3.91 8.98 6.45
N ALA A 40 3.25 9.97 5.85
CA ALA A 40 2.17 9.72 4.91
C ALA A 40 2.65 8.98 3.65
N GLU A 41 3.81 9.36 3.09
CA GLU A 41 4.41 8.65 1.95
C GLU A 41 4.84 7.22 2.31
N VAL A 42 5.45 7.03 3.49
CA VAL A 42 5.84 5.72 4.02
C VAL A 42 4.61 4.82 4.17
N ALA A 43 3.51 5.34 4.73
CA ALA A 43 2.27 4.58 4.87
C ALA A 43 1.71 4.10 3.52
N LEU A 44 1.72 4.97 2.50
CA LEU A 44 1.28 4.61 1.15
C LEU A 44 2.17 3.52 0.54
N LEU A 45 3.49 3.59 0.73
CA LEU A 45 4.41 2.57 0.24
C LEU A 45 4.25 1.25 0.99
N TRP A 46 4.01 1.28 2.29
CA TRP A 46 3.67 0.08 3.05
C TRP A 46 2.41 -0.60 2.53
N GLU A 47 1.38 0.16 2.15
CA GLU A 47 0.18 -0.40 1.52
C GLU A 47 0.50 -1.01 0.14
N ARG A 48 1.23 -0.29 -0.71
CA ARG A 48 1.60 -0.75 -2.06
C ARG A 48 2.51 -1.98 -2.06
N CYS A 49 3.36 -2.09 -1.05
CA CYS A 49 4.26 -3.23 -0.86
C CYS A 49 3.65 -4.34 0.02
N PHE A 50 2.36 -4.23 0.38
CA PHE A 50 1.63 -5.18 1.22
C PHE A 50 2.25 -5.47 2.60
N TYR A 51 2.89 -4.47 3.21
CA TYR A 51 3.50 -4.61 4.53
C TYR A 51 2.48 -5.01 5.59
N SER A 52 2.80 -6.04 6.36
CA SER A 52 2.05 -6.48 7.53
C SER A 52 2.11 -5.45 8.65
N LEU A 53 1.18 -5.53 9.61
CA LEU A 53 1.19 -4.66 10.78
C LEU A 53 2.51 -4.77 11.57
N GLU A 54 3.03 -5.99 11.72
CA GLU A 54 4.30 -6.24 12.41
C GLU A 54 5.48 -5.56 11.70
N GLN A 55 5.55 -5.63 10.37
CA GLN A 55 6.59 -4.96 9.59
C GLN A 55 6.52 -3.44 9.73
N ARG A 56 5.31 -2.86 9.73
CA ARG A 56 5.11 -1.42 9.96
C ARG A 56 5.54 -1.02 11.38
N GLN A 57 5.20 -1.84 12.37
CA GLN A 57 5.55 -1.61 13.78
C GLN A 57 7.05 -1.74 14.06
N ALA A 58 7.79 -2.50 13.24
CA ALA A 58 9.23 -2.63 13.36
C ALA A 58 9.97 -1.30 13.14
N PHE A 59 9.42 -0.37 12.34
CA PHE A 59 9.95 0.99 12.20
C PHE A 59 9.43 1.88 13.33
N THR A 60 9.97 1.68 14.54
CA THR A 60 9.56 2.41 15.76
C THR A 60 9.60 3.95 15.66
N PRO A 61 10.52 4.60 14.90
CA PRO A 61 10.53 6.07 14.76
C PRO A 61 9.24 6.63 14.16
N TYR A 62 8.46 5.82 13.44
CA TYR A 62 7.17 6.22 12.87
C TYR A 62 6.19 6.76 13.92
N TYR A 63 6.26 6.27 15.16
CA TYR A 63 5.30 6.60 16.22
C TYR A 63 5.82 7.62 17.24
N GLY A 64 7.04 8.12 17.08
CA GLY A 64 7.62 9.09 18.01
C GLY A 64 7.11 10.52 17.80
N ASP A 65 7.06 11.31 18.86
CA ASP A 65 6.66 12.73 18.80
C ASP A 65 7.85 13.70 19.01
N ASP A 66 9.06 13.15 19.13
CA ASP A 66 10.30 13.91 19.33
C ASP A 66 10.89 14.34 17.98
N TYR A 67 10.42 15.47 17.47
CA TYR A 67 10.86 16.03 16.18
C TYR A 67 12.28 16.61 16.25
N THR A 68 13.26 15.73 16.06
CA THR A 68 14.69 16.03 15.98
C THR A 68 15.22 15.86 14.55
N GLU A 69 16.41 16.41 14.27
CA GLU A 69 17.08 16.19 12.98
C GLU A 69 17.40 14.70 12.76
N GLU A 70 17.75 13.98 13.82
CA GLU A 70 17.99 12.53 13.78
C GLU A 70 16.73 11.76 13.37
N MET A 71 15.57 12.07 13.98
CA MET A 71 14.28 11.48 13.59
C MET A 71 13.98 11.76 12.11
N LEU A 72 14.21 12.99 11.64
CA LEU A 72 13.98 13.33 10.25
C LEU A 72 14.87 12.50 9.31
N ASN A 73 16.15 12.32 9.64
CA ASN A 73 17.08 11.52 8.85
C ASN A 73 16.63 10.05 8.77
N LEU A 74 16.21 9.45 9.90
CA LEU A 74 15.69 8.08 9.93
C LEU A 74 14.48 7.91 8.99
N HIS A 75 13.55 8.87 9.00
CA HIS A 75 12.39 8.84 8.10
C HIS A 75 12.78 8.99 6.63
N GLN A 76 13.76 9.83 6.32
CA GLN A 76 14.25 10.01 4.95
C GLN A 76 14.96 8.76 4.42
N GLU A 77 15.73 8.08 5.26
CA GLU A 77 16.39 6.82 4.93
C GLU A 77 15.36 5.70 4.70
N GLU A 78 14.40 5.56 5.60
CA GLU A 78 13.31 4.58 5.47
C GLU A 78 12.52 4.81 4.18
N LEU A 79 12.12 6.05 3.90
CA LEU A 79 11.42 6.40 2.67
C LEU A 79 12.23 6.05 1.42
N ARG A 80 13.55 6.31 1.44
CA ARG A 80 14.44 5.98 0.32
C ARG A 80 14.56 4.48 0.12
N SER A 81 14.69 3.72 1.21
CA SER A 81 14.74 2.26 1.19
C SER A 81 13.44 1.68 0.63
N LEU A 82 12.28 2.14 1.12
CA LEU A 82 10.98 1.70 0.65
C LEU A 82 10.72 2.04 -0.82
N LYS A 83 11.09 3.25 -1.27
CA LYS A 83 10.99 3.63 -2.68
C LYS A 83 11.83 2.73 -3.56
N LYS A 84 13.07 2.44 -3.15
CA LYS A 84 13.94 1.52 -3.87
C LYS A 84 13.34 0.11 -3.92
N HIS A 85 12.90 -0.42 -2.78
CA HIS A 85 12.27 -1.74 -2.71
C HIS A 85 11.03 -1.85 -3.60
N TYR A 86 10.19 -0.81 -3.62
CA TYR A 86 9.02 -0.76 -4.50
C TYR A 86 9.42 -0.75 -5.97
N GLU A 87 10.38 0.10 -6.38
CA GLU A 87 10.80 0.18 -7.79
C GLU A 87 11.49 -1.10 -8.26
N ASP A 88 12.35 -1.70 -7.43
CA ASP A 88 13.07 -2.95 -7.75
C ASP A 88 12.09 -4.12 -7.98
N HIS A 89 10.92 -4.12 -7.32
CA HIS A 89 9.91 -5.18 -7.42
C HIS A 89 8.56 -4.68 -7.93
N ARG A 90 8.54 -3.57 -8.67
CA ARG A 90 7.30 -2.89 -9.07
C ARG A 90 6.36 -3.79 -9.85
N GLU A 91 6.91 -4.59 -10.76
CA GLU A 91 6.13 -5.52 -11.59
C GLU A 91 5.39 -6.57 -10.76
N LEU A 92 6.00 -7.04 -9.66
CA LEU A 92 5.39 -7.98 -8.73
C LEU A 92 4.21 -7.33 -8.01
N PHE A 93 4.43 -6.17 -7.38
CA PHE A 93 3.39 -5.47 -6.63
C PHE A 93 2.21 -5.06 -7.52
N GLU A 94 2.49 -4.47 -8.69
CA GLU A 94 1.45 -4.12 -9.67
C GLU A 94 0.77 -5.36 -10.26
N GLY A 95 1.51 -6.47 -10.42
CA GLY A 95 0.95 -7.75 -10.84
C GLY A 95 -0.07 -8.29 -9.83
N VAL A 96 0.22 -8.22 -8.53
CA VAL A 96 -0.70 -8.63 -7.45
C VAL A 96 -1.96 -7.79 -7.46
N THR A 97 -1.84 -6.45 -7.50
CA THR A 97 -2.99 -5.53 -7.58
C THR A 97 -3.84 -5.83 -8.81
N ARG A 98 -3.21 -5.99 -9.97
CA ARG A 98 -3.89 -6.33 -11.22
C ARG A 98 -4.60 -7.68 -11.15
N TRP A 99 -4.03 -8.66 -10.45
CA TRP A 99 -4.71 -9.94 -10.23
C TRP A 99 -5.96 -9.73 -9.37
N GLN A 100 -5.88 -8.97 -8.27
CA GLN A 100 -7.02 -8.69 -7.39
C GLN A 100 -8.16 -7.95 -8.13
N ASP A 101 -7.81 -6.95 -8.94
CA ASP A 101 -8.77 -6.21 -9.78
C ASP A 101 -9.42 -7.12 -10.83
N SER A 102 -8.60 -7.93 -11.52
CA SER A 102 -9.06 -8.86 -12.55
C SER A 102 -9.98 -9.93 -11.96
N TRP A 103 -9.64 -10.45 -10.78
CA TRP A 103 -10.43 -11.43 -10.05
C TRP A 103 -11.77 -10.85 -9.61
N THR A 104 -11.76 -9.65 -9.02
CA THR A 104 -12.98 -8.93 -8.61
C THR A 104 -13.92 -8.71 -9.79
N LEU A 105 -13.38 -8.23 -10.92
CA LEU A 105 -14.15 -8.05 -12.15
C LEU A 105 -14.68 -9.37 -12.70
N PHE A 106 -13.88 -10.43 -12.68
CA PHE A 106 -14.28 -11.77 -13.11
C PHE A 106 -15.47 -12.28 -12.28
N LEU A 107 -15.42 -12.17 -10.95
CA LEU A 107 -16.52 -12.53 -10.05
C LEU A 107 -17.79 -11.71 -10.32
N GLN A 108 -17.67 -10.40 -10.59
CA GLN A 108 -18.80 -9.56 -10.96
C GLN A 108 -19.47 -10.03 -12.26
N LEU A 109 -18.67 -10.42 -13.27
CA LEU A 109 -19.16 -10.94 -14.55
C LEU A 109 -19.80 -12.33 -14.40
N GLU A 110 -19.27 -13.18 -13.52
CA GLU A 110 -19.85 -14.48 -13.16
C GLU A 110 -21.22 -14.31 -12.50
N LYS A 111 -21.31 -13.42 -11.51
CA LYS A 111 -22.59 -13.11 -10.84
C LYS A 111 -23.64 -12.60 -11.82
N LYS A 112 -23.28 -11.65 -12.69
CA LYS A 112 -24.18 -11.16 -13.76
C LYS A 112 -24.63 -12.25 -14.73
N ALA A 113 -23.81 -13.28 -14.96
CA ALA A 113 -24.15 -14.40 -15.83
C ALA A 113 -25.32 -15.23 -15.26
N THR A 114 -25.42 -15.30 -13.93
CA THR A 114 -26.45 -16.07 -13.23
C THR A 114 -27.76 -15.31 -13.04
N ASP A 115 -27.76 -13.98 -13.24
CA ASP A 115 -28.93 -13.12 -13.04
C ASP A 115 -29.98 -13.31 -14.16
N PRO A 116 -31.22 -13.71 -13.85
CA PRO A 116 -32.30 -13.84 -14.84
C PRO A 116 -32.63 -12.54 -15.59
N SER A 117 -32.36 -11.37 -14.99
CA SER A 117 -32.61 -10.06 -15.59
C SER A 117 -31.64 -9.72 -16.74
N ARG A 118 -30.58 -10.52 -16.94
CA ARG A 118 -29.55 -10.35 -17.98
C ARG A 118 -30.08 -10.27 -19.41
N PHE A 119 -31.29 -10.80 -19.66
CA PHE A 119 -31.90 -10.80 -20.99
C PHE A 119 -32.48 -9.44 -21.41
N ASN A 120 -32.55 -8.45 -20.49
CA ASN A 120 -32.82 -7.04 -20.82
C ASN A 120 -31.57 -6.36 -21.44
N ASN A 121 -30.95 -7.00 -22.42
CA ASN A 121 -29.67 -6.63 -23.03
C ASN A 121 -29.87 -5.74 -24.27
N ARG A 122 -30.13 -4.45 -24.06
CA ARG A 122 -30.12 -3.47 -25.16
C ARG A 122 -28.67 -3.14 -25.56
N GLY A 123 -28.33 -3.27 -26.84
CA GLY A 123 -27.03 -2.82 -27.37
C GLY A 123 -25.87 -3.84 -27.35
N GLY A 124 -26.15 -5.14 -27.15
CA GLY A 124 -25.13 -6.19 -27.30
C GLY A 124 -24.13 -6.31 -26.16
N ASN A 125 -24.45 -5.76 -24.98
CA ASN A 125 -23.58 -5.79 -23.80
C ASN A 125 -23.31 -7.22 -23.31
N LEU A 126 -24.29 -8.13 -23.40
CA LEU A 126 -24.10 -9.51 -22.96
C LEU A 126 -22.94 -10.21 -23.69
N LEU A 127 -22.81 -9.99 -25.01
CA LEU A 127 -21.73 -10.59 -25.78
C LEU A 127 -20.36 -10.00 -25.38
N LYS A 128 -20.32 -8.71 -25.06
CA LYS A 128 -19.10 -8.05 -24.55
C LYS A 128 -18.70 -8.59 -23.20
N GLU A 129 -19.66 -8.75 -22.28
CA GLU A 129 -19.44 -9.32 -20.95
C GLU A 129 -18.94 -10.78 -21.02
N GLU A 130 -19.55 -11.62 -21.85
CA GLU A 130 -19.09 -13.01 -22.06
C GLU A 130 -17.68 -13.06 -22.69
N LYS A 131 -17.39 -12.19 -23.67
CA LYS A 131 -16.06 -12.09 -24.27
C LYS A 131 -15.01 -11.69 -23.24
N GLN A 132 -15.29 -10.66 -22.44
CA GLN A 132 -14.40 -10.18 -21.40
C GLN A 132 -14.17 -11.24 -20.31
N ARG A 133 -15.22 -11.97 -19.92
CA ARG A 133 -15.10 -13.09 -18.97
C ARG A 133 -14.18 -14.18 -19.51
N ALA A 134 -14.35 -14.57 -20.77
CA ALA A 134 -13.51 -15.58 -21.41
C ALA A 134 -12.04 -15.13 -21.56
N GLU A 135 -11.80 -13.84 -21.76
CA GLU A 135 -10.46 -13.25 -21.76
C GLU A 135 -9.82 -13.32 -20.36
N LEU A 136 -10.56 -12.91 -19.32
CA LEU A 136 -10.12 -12.97 -17.92
C LEU A 136 -9.83 -14.40 -17.47
N GLN A 137 -10.69 -15.35 -17.82
CA GLN A 137 -10.50 -16.77 -17.49
C GLN A 137 -9.19 -17.35 -18.11
N LYS A 138 -8.71 -16.77 -19.20
CA LYS A 138 -7.43 -17.16 -19.84
C LYS A 138 -6.24 -16.33 -19.34
N SER A 139 -6.44 -15.07 -18.96
CA SER A 139 -5.36 -14.18 -18.54
C SER A 139 -4.99 -14.36 -17.08
N LEU A 140 -5.95 -14.65 -16.20
CA LEU A 140 -5.72 -14.88 -14.77
C LEU A 140 -4.69 -16.00 -14.52
N PRO A 141 -4.82 -17.22 -15.09
CA PRO A 141 -3.81 -18.27 -14.88
C PRO A 141 -2.41 -17.92 -15.43
N LYS A 142 -2.34 -17.10 -16.49
CA LYS A 142 -1.07 -16.63 -17.05
C LYS A 142 -0.39 -15.64 -16.10
N LEU A 143 -1.18 -14.72 -15.53
CA LEU A 143 -0.72 -13.77 -14.54
C LEU A 143 -0.27 -14.49 -13.26
N GLU A 144 -1.04 -15.45 -12.78
CA GLU A 144 -0.68 -16.29 -11.61
C GLU A 144 0.64 -17.02 -11.81
N LYS A 145 0.88 -17.59 -12.99
CA LYS A 145 2.17 -18.24 -13.30
C LYS A 145 3.33 -17.25 -13.29
N SER A 146 3.14 -16.05 -13.86
CA SER A 146 4.16 -14.99 -13.85
C SER A 146 4.45 -14.51 -12.43
N LEU A 147 3.39 -14.27 -11.64
CA LEU A 147 3.48 -13.87 -10.25
C LEU A 147 4.17 -14.92 -9.41
N LYS A 148 3.91 -16.22 -9.66
CA LYS A 148 4.63 -17.28 -8.97
C LYS A 148 6.14 -17.18 -9.17
N THR A 149 6.62 -17.02 -10.39
CA THR A 149 8.06 -16.87 -10.65
C THR A 149 8.64 -15.63 -9.97
N GLN A 150 7.92 -14.49 -10.00
CA GLN A 150 8.37 -13.26 -9.35
C GLN A 150 8.38 -13.38 -7.83
N ILE A 151 7.39 -14.06 -7.24
CA ILE A 151 7.32 -14.33 -5.80
C ILE A 151 8.46 -15.24 -5.37
N ASP A 152 8.70 -16.34 -6.09
CA ASP A 152 9.78 -17.28 -5.75
C ASP A 152 11.15 -16.54 -5.72
N LEU A 153 11.42 -15.68 -6.71
CA LEU A 153 12.63 -14.84 -6.73
C LEU A 153 12.67 -13.83 -5.57
N TRP A 154 11.54 -13.16 -5.29
CA TRP A 154 11.47 -12.18 -4.20
C TRP A 154 11.67 -12.84 -2.83
N GLU A 155 11.12 -14.04 -2.60
CA GLU A 155 11.27 -14.78 -1.34
C GLU A 155 12.73 -15.22 -1.13
N GLU A 156 13.43 -15.61 -2.19
CA GLU A 156 14.87 -15.91 -2.17
C GLU A 156 15.71 -14.66 -1.85
N GLU A 157 15.40 -13.52 -2.45
CA GLU A 157 16.13 -12.26 -2.23
C GLU A 157 15.87 -11.62 -0.84
N GLN A 158 14.63 -11.69 -0.36
CA GLN A 158 14.20 -11.07 0.89
C GLN A 158 14.29 -12.01 2.10
N TYR A 159 14.60 -13.29 1.89
CA TYR A 159 14.71 -14.33 2.92
C TYR A 159 13.46 -14.42 3.83
N ARG A 160 12.27 -14.20 3.27
CA ARG A 160 10.99 -14.24 3.98
C ARG A 160 9.85 -14.57 3.02
N GLU A 161 8.74 -15.06 3.57
CA GLU A 161 7.53 -15.35 2.78
C GLU A 161 6.87 -14.07 2.25
N PHE A 162 6.35 -14.13 1.03
CA PHE A 162 5.59 -13.05 0.41
C PHE A 162 4.14 -13.09 0.88
N LEU A 163 3.83 -12.21 1.82
CA LEU A 163 2.51 -12.10 2.43
C LEU A 163 1.74 -10.90 1.88
N VAL A 164 0.46 -11.12 1.56
CA VAL A 164 -0.49 -10.07 1.20
C VAL A 164 -1.62 -10.14 2.22
N ASN A 165 -1.84 -9.07 2.97
CA ASN A 165 -2.80 -9.02 4.09
C ASN A 165 -2.59 -10.14 5.13
N GLY A 166 -1.34 -10.57 5.35
CA GLY A 166 -0.99 -11.60 6.32
C GLY A 166 -1.12 -13.05 5.83
N GLN A 167 -1.43 -13.27 4.55
CA GLN A 167 -1.52 -14.61 3.96
C GLN A 167 -0.59 -14.74 2.75
N ARG A 168 -0.03 -15.93 2.52
CA ARG A 168 0.74 -16.23 1.31
C ARG A 168 -0.13 -16.02 0.08
N PHE A 169 0.30 -15.16 -0.83
CA PHE A 169 -0.55 -14.73 -1.95
C PHE A 169 -1.04 -15.89 -2.82
N LEU A 170 -0.16 -16.83 -3.18
CA LEU A 170 -0.55 -17.97 -4.02
C LEU A 170 -1.54 -18.93 -3.34
N GLN A 171 -1.48 -19.03 -2.01
CA GLN A 171 -2.45 -19.80 -1.24
C GLN A 171 -3.82 -19.13 -1.30
N TYR A 172 -3.86 -17.81 -1.07
CA TYR A 172 -5.10 -17.03 -1.20
C TYR A 172 -5.72 -17.17 -2.59
N VAL A 173 -4.92 -17.07 -3.66
CA VAL A 173 -5.38 -17.29 -5.05
C VAL A 173 -6.04 -18.66 -5.22
N GLN A 174 -5.42 -19.72 -4.70
CA GLN A 174 -5.97 -21.08 -4.79
C GLN A 174 -7.30 -21.21 -4.04
N GLU A 175 -7.39 -20.65 -2.83
CA GLU A 175 -8.61 -20.65 -2.03
C GLU A 175 -9.75 -19.90 -2.74
N GLN A 176 -9.46 -18.77 -3.39
CA GLN A 176 -10.46 -18.01 -4.15
C GLN A 176 -11.03 -18.83 -5.32
N TRP A 177 -10.18 -19.53 -6.07
CA TRP A 177 -10.65 -20.43 -7.14
C TRP A 177 -11.49 -21.59 -6.61
N GLU A 178 -11.11 -22.15 -5.47
CA GLU A 178 -11.84 -23.24 -4.83
C GLU A 178 -13.23 -22.80 -4.36
N VAL A 179 -13.34 -21.61 -3.75
CA VAL A 179 -14.64 -21.01 -3.37
C VAL A 179 -15.55 -20.89 -4.58
N LEU A 180 -15.06 -20.32 -5.69
CA LEU A 180 -15.86 -20.17 -6.91
C LEU A 180 -16.30 -21.53 -7.48
N ARG A 181 -15.42 -22.55 -7.45
CA ARG A 181 -15.74 -23.90 -7.92
C ARG A 181 -16.90 -24.48 -7.11
N LEU A 182 -16.80 -24.43 -5.79
CA LEU A 182 -17.82 -24.95 -4.87
C LEU A 182 -19.16 -24.23 -5.03
N GLU A 183 -19.14 -22.91 -5.21
CA GLU A 183 -20.35 -22.11 -5.49
C GLU A 183 -21.04 -22.57 -6.78
N LYS A 184 -20.28 -22.75 -7.87
CA LYS A 184 -20.82 -23.24 -9.15
C LYS A 184 -21.38 -24.65 -9.05
N GLU A 185 -20.72 -25.54 -8.32
CA GLU A 185 -21.21 -26.90 -8.08
C GLU A 185 -22.51 -26.90 -7.29
N ARG A 186 -22.60 -26.06 -6.25
CA ARG A 186 -23.84 -25.87 -5.47
C ARG A 186 -24.99 -25.37 -6.34
N GLU A 187 -24.77 -24.31 -7.12
CA GLU A 187 -25.81 -23.78 -8.03
C GLU A 187 -26.27 -24.82 -9.05
N LYS A 188 -25.35 -25.62 -9.59
CA LYS A 188 -25.69 -26.70 -10.53
C LYS A 188 -26.57 -27.75 -9.85
N ASN A 189 -26.24 -28.15 -8.62
CA ASN A 189 -27.02 -29.13 -7.87
C ASN A 189 -28.42 -28.61 -7.49
N GLU A 190 -28.55 -27.32 -7.19
CA GLU A 190 -29.84 -26.67 -6.92
C GLU A 190 -30.74 -26.60 -8.16
N ARG A 191 -30.17 -26.42 -9.36
CA ARG A 191 -30.93 -26.39 -10.63
C ARG A 191 -31.42 -27.76 -11.11
N VAL A 192 -30.80 -28.84 -10.63
CA VAL A 192 -31.12 -30.23 -11.01
C VAL A 192 -32.12 -30.87 -10.04
N ARG A 193 -32.29 -30.29 -8.84
CA ARG A 193 -33.31 -30.70 -7.85
C ARG A 193 -34.67 -30.09 -8.20
#